data_AF-A0A813JP92-F1
#
_entry.id   AF-A0A813JP92-F1
#
_cell.length_a   1.000
_cell.length_b   1.000
_cell.length_c   1.000
_cell.angle_alpha   90.00
_cell.angle_beta   90.00
_cell.angle_gamma   90.00
#
_symmetry.space_group_name_H-M   'P 1'
#
loop_
_entity.id
_entity.type
_entity.pdbx_description
1 polymer ?
#
loop_
_entity_poly.entity_id
_entity_poly.type
_entity_poly.pdbx_seq_one_letter_code
_entity_poly.pdbx_strand_id
1 'polypeptide(L)'
;MGLWVAKGILATWVVWSSIVVGVNSGASSRASKNPPFALEAARELVAPKPTLREKAEFEGGGFWEEHDDLLTRAWQELGPRHGDLYKYGHTFEKRYLSKALRRAARDAREGGNETSARDLFKEVVPGVFASEELFTQEFLNDLLEELEHVQGSGIPMRRPNGMNRYGVILDHVGLESSIQGLVEASVRPLASMLFPELVGVEDADEHFAFTVQYDTAGDTELAKHGDASVVTLNLCLGRPGWTGGYLRFFERGGSGRALGLSLKGCFAQEQQGQQEQQEQEQEQQQ
;
A
#
# COMPACT_ATOMS: atom_id res chain seq x y z
N MET A 1 2.70 9.16 14.19
CA MET A 1 2.14 8.17 13.25
C MET A 1 3.20 7.47 12.37
N GLY A 2 3.81 6.37 12.80
CA GLY A 2 4.96 5.79 12.07
C GLY A 2 4.65 5.08 10.74
N LEU A 3 5.26 5.57 9.64
CA LEU A 3 5.46 4.91 8.35
C LEU A 3 6.96 4.52 8.23
N TRP A 4 7.25 3.34 7.68
CA TRP A 4 8.59 2.74 7.76
C TRP A 4 9.16 2.37 6.40
N VAL A 5 10.46 2.62 6.22
CA VAL A 5 11.25 2.18 5.07
C VAL A 5 12.34 1.23 5.55
N ALA A 6 12.32 -0.03 5.13
CA ALA A 6 13.24 -1.06 5.61
C ALA A 6 14.30 -1.46 4.57
N LYS A 7 15.53 -1.72 5.06
CA LYS A 7 16.67 -2.25 4.33
C LYS A 7 16.54 -3.76 4.18
N GLY A 8 16.50 -4.23 2.93
CA GLY A 8 16.57 -5.65 2.60
C GLY A 8 17.24 -5.87 1.26
N ILE A 9 18.50 -6.31 1.25
CA ILE A 9 19.06 -7.08 0.14
C ILE A 9 19.57 -8.40 0.70
N LEU A 10 19.02 -9.51 0.22
CA LEU A 10 19.82 -10.52 -0.50
C LEU A 10 18.95 -11.56 -1.21
N ALA A 11 19.14 -11.56 -2.53
CA ALA A 11 18.88 -12.61 -3.52
C ALA A 11 17.42 -12.82 -3.98
N THR A 12 17.07 -12.04 -5.01
CA THR A 12 16.61 -12.51 -6.34
C THR A 12 15.97 -13.89 -6.42
N TRP A 13 14.70 -13.89 -6.83
CA TRP A 13 14.28 -14.54 -8.08
C TRP A 13 13.30 -13.62 -8.81
N VAL A 14 13.77 -13.03 -9.92
CA VAL A 14 12.88 -12.70 -11.03
C VAL A 14 12.32 -14.03 -11.50
N VAL A 15 11.06 -14.33 -11.18
CA VAL A 15 10.35 -15.40 -11.88
C VAL A 15 9.82 -14.78 -13.15
N TRP A 16 10.53 -15.08 -14.24
CA TRP A 16 10.03 -15.12 -15.60
C TRP A 16 8.51 -15.44 -15.61
N SER A 17 7.66 -14.49 -15.95
CA SER A 17 6.47 -14.85 -16.70
C SER A 17 6.96 -15.09 -18.12
N SER A 18 7.22 -16.36 -18.46
CA SER A 18 7.14 -16.81 -19.85
C SER A 18 5.85 -16.22 -20.42
N ILE A 19 5.95 -15.29 -21.36
CA ILE A 19 4.86 -15.09 -22.30
C ILE A 19 4.80 -16.40 -23.09
N VAL A 20 3.91 -17.30 -22.69
CA VAL A 20 3.42 -18.31 -23.63
C VAL A 20 2.59 -17.51 -24.63
N VAL A 21 3.22 -17.13 -25.75
CA VAL A 21 2.49 -16.71 -26.93
C VAL A 21 1.78 -17.96 -27.43
N GLY A 22 0.60 -18.22 -26.89
CA GLY A 22 -0.34 -19.17 -27.47
C GLY A 22 -0.79 -18.61 -28.80
N VAL A 23 -0.19 -19.09 -29.89
CA VAL A 23 -0.73 -18.91 -31.24
C VAL A 23 -2.05 -19.68 -31.26
N ASN A 24 -3.17 -19.01 -30.99
CA ASN A 24 -4.48 -19.58 -31.21
C ASN A 24 -4.95 -19.20 -32.61
N SER A 25 -4.60 -20.03 -33.58
CA SER A 25 -5.24 -20.09 -34.89
C SER A 25 -6.65 -20.66 -34.72
N GLY A 26 -7.63 -19.78 -34.53
CA GLY A 26 -9.02 -20.16 -34.43
C GLY A 26 -9.94 -18.95 -34.41
N ALA A 27 -10.17 -18.33 -35.57
CA ALA A 27 -11.22 -17.34 -35.72
C ALA A 27 -12.59 -18.01 -35.48
N SER A 28 -13.19 -17.74 -34.33
CA SER A 28 -14.62 -17.95 -34.08
C SER A 28 -15.20 -16.64 -33.57
N SER A 29 -16.04 -16.02 -34.40
CA SER A 29 -16.77 -14.79 -34.09
C SER A 29 -17.75 -15.02 -32.93
N ARG A 30 -17.32 -14.75 -31.69
CA ARG A 30 -18.24 -14.48 -30.59
C ARG A 30 -18.46 -12.98 -30.54
N ALA A 31 -19.70 -12.56 -30.75
CA ALA A 31 -20.16 -11.22 -30.40
C ALA A 31 -19.69 -10.88 -28.97
N SER A 32 -19.25 -9.64 -28.74
CA SER A 32 -18.84 -9.13 -27.43
C SER A 32 -19.81 -9.60 -26.34
N LYS A 33 -19.37 -10.54 -25.51
CA LYS A 33 -20.14 -11.15 -24.40
C LYS A 33 -20.08 -10.30 -23.14
N ASN A 34 -19.79 -9.01 -23.27
CA ASN A 34 -19.63 -8.15 -22.12
C ASN A 34 -21.01 -7.71 -21.62
N PRO A 35 -21.37 -7.98 -20.34
CA PRO A 35 -22.63 -7.50 -19.78
C PRO A 35 -22.65 -5.95 -19.83
N PRO A 36 -23.84 -5.35 -20.04
CA PRO A 36 -23.98 -3.90 -20.12
C PRO A 36 -23.74 -3.22 -18.76
N PHE A 37 -24.02 -3.91 -17.65
CA PHE A 37 -23.75 -3.46 -16.28
C PHE A 37 -22.70 -4.41 -15.67
N ALA A 38 -21.44 -3.98 -15.68
CA ALA A 38 -20.31 -4.77 -15.20
C ALA A 38 -20.34 -4.92 -13.68
N LEU A 39 -20.76 -3.87 -12.96
CA LEU A 39 -20.84 -3.89 -11.49
C LEU A 39 -21.81 -4.96 -10.98
N GLU A 40 -23.03 -4.99 -11.52
CA GLU A 40 -24.03 -6.01 -11.15
C GLU A 40 -23.54 -7.41 -11.52
N ALA A 41 -23.00 -7.60 -12.72
CA ALA A 41 -22.48 -8.89 -13.14
C ALA A 41 -21.29 -9.38 -12.29
N ALA A 42 -20.41 -8.49 -11.85
CA ALA A 42 -19.30 -8.83 -10.97
C ALA A 42 -19.78 -9.26 -9.58
N ARG A 43 -20.83 -8.65 -9.04
CA ARG A 43 -21.42 -9.00 -7.73
C ARG A 43 -22.01 -10.41 -7.69
N GLU A 44 -22.43 -10.94 -8.84
CA GLU A 44 -22.96 -12.31 -8.97
C GLU A 44 -21.85 -13.38 -9.06
N LEU A 45 -20.58 -12.99 -9.21
CA LEU A 45 -19.48 -13.94 -9.28
C LEU A 45 -19.25 -14.62 -7.93
N VAL A 46 -19.02 -15.93 -7.97
CA VAL A 46 -18.62 -16.72 -6.79
C VAL A 46 -17.10 -16.90 -6.83
N ALA A 47 -16.37 -16.01 -6.16
CA ALA A 47 -14.92 -16.10 -6.11
C ALA A 47 -14.40 -17.31 -5.32
N PRO A 48 -13.22 -17.84 -5.69
CA PRO A 48 -12.56 -18.90 -4.95
C PRO A 48 -12.24 -18.42 -3.52
N LYS A 49 -12.55 -19.27 -2.53
CA LYS A 49 -12.25 -18.98 -1.13
C LYS A 49 -10.75 -19.09 -0.87
N PRO A 50 -10.12 -18.16 -0.13
CA PRO A 50 -8.69 -18.19 0.13
C PRO A 50 -8.36 -19.22 1.22
N THR A 51 -8.01 -20.43 0.81
CA THR A 51 -7.79 -21.61 1.68
C THR A 51 -6.37 -22.15 1.62
N LEU A 52 -5.63 -21.87 0.55
CA LEU A 52 -4.26 -22.36 0.37
C LEU A 52 -3.28 -21.69 1.35
N ARG A 53 -2.24 -22.44 1.70
CA ARG A 53 -1.11 -22.00 2.54
C ARG A 53 0.23 -21.96 1.79
N GLU A 54 0.36 -22.75 0.72
CA GLU A 54 1.55 -22.78 -0.13
C GLU A 54 1.17 -22.32 -1.52
N LYS A 55 2.04 -21.50 -2.15
CA LYS A 55 1.78 -20.88 -3.46
C LYS A 55 0.43 -20.17 -3.51
N ALA A 56 0.04 -19.62 -2.35
CA ALA A 56 -1.29 -19.10 -2.08
C ALA A 56 -1.57 -17.84 -2.92
N GLU A 57 -0.53 -17.15 -3.35
CA GLU A 57 -0.58 -16.02 -4.27
C GLU A 57 -1.23 -16.38 -5.61
N PHE A 58 -1.14 -17.64 -6.07
CA PHE A 58 -1.75 -18.11 -7.32
C PHE A 58 -3.15 -18.74 -7.11
N GLU A 59 -3.71 -18.69 -5.89
CA GLU A 59 -5.00 -19.30 -5.60
C GLU A 59 -6.11 -18.69 -6.46
N GLY A 60 -6.78 -19.54 -7.25
CA GLY A 60 -7.83 -19.09 -8.16
C GLY A 60 -7.34 -18.40 -9.43
N GLY A 61 -6.06 -18.53 -9.80
CA GLY A 61 -5.46 -17.82 -10.95
C GLY A 61 -6.31 -17.83 -12.22
N GLY A 62 -6.84 -18.99 -12.63
CA GLY A 62 -7.70 -19.07 -13.81
C GLY A 62 -9.03 -18.31 -13.70
N PHE A 63 -9.64 -18.25 -12.51
CA PHE A 63 -10.84 -17.44 -12.27
C PHE A 63 -10.52 -15.95 -12.39
N TRP A 64 -9.41 -15.50 -11.79
CA TRP A 64 -9.02 -14.09 -11.83
C TRP A 64 -8.65 -13.66 -13.25
N GLU A 65 -7.91 -14.50 -13.98
CA GLU A 65 -7.56 -14.26 -15.39
C GLU A 65 -8.80 -14.25 -16.31
N GLU A 66 -9.74 -15.18 -16.11
CA GLU A 66 -10.99 -15.24 -16.90
C GLU A 66 -11.87 -14.00 -16.70
N HIS A 67 -11.88 -13.41 -15.49
CA HIS A 67 -12.78 -12.33 -15.12
C HIS A 67 -12.12 -10.94 -15.04
N ASP A 68 -10.84 -10.81 -15.41
CA ASP A 68 -10.07 -9.57 -15.28
C ASP A 68 -10.76 -8.36 -15.96
N ASP A 69 -11.17 -8.52 -17.22
CA ASP A 69 -11.89 -7.50 -17.99
C ASP A 69 -13.25 -7.10 -17.37
N LEU A 70 -13.93 -8.05 -16.71
CA LEU A 70 -15.22 -7.79 -16.06
C LEU A 70 -15.01 -7.01 -14.76
N LEU A 71 -14.05 -7.46 -13.94
CA LEU A 71 -13.72 -6.83 -12.66
C LEU A 71 -13.17 -5.41 -12.88
N THR A 72 -12.28 -5.21 -13.84
CA THR A 72 -11.74 -3.89 -14.20
C THR A 72 -12.86 -2.91 -14.56
N ARG A 73 -13.83 -3.33 -15.39
CA ARG A 73 -14.99 -2.49 -15.73
C ARG A 73 -15.93 -2.27 -14.53
N ALA A 74 -16.09 -3.27 -13.67
CA ALA A 74 -16.90 -3.13 -12.46
C ALA A 74 -16.32 -2.08 -11.50
N TRP A 75 -14.99 -2.01 -11.35
CA TRP A 75 -14.33 -0.96 -10.57
C TRP A 75 -14.52 0.43 -11.19
N GLN A 76 -14.43 0.53 -12.52
CA GLN A 76 -14.72 1.79 -13.23
C GLN A 76 -16.18 2.24 -13.07
N GLU A 77 -17.12 1.30 -13.09
CA GLU A 77 -18.55 1.57 -12.90
C GLU A 77 -18.90 1.91 -11.43
N LEU A 78 -18.25 1.27 -10.46
CA LEU A 78 -18.39 1.60 -9.04
C LEU A 78 -17.99 3.05 -8.76
N GLY A 79 -16.89 3.49 -9.36
CA GLY A 79 -16.32 4.82 -9.18
C GLY A 79 -15.72 5.05 -7.79
N PRO A 80 -14.87 6.07 -7.66
CA PRO A 80 -14.18 6.38 -6.40
C PRO A 80 -15.11 7.09 -5.42
N ARG A 81 -14.91 6.88 -4.12
CA ARG A 81 -15.51 7.73 -3.09
C ARG A 81 -14.73 9.05 -2.94
N HIS A 82 -13.40 8.98 -2.99
CA HIS A 82 -12.46 10.08 -2.90
C HIS A 82 -11.62 10.13 -4.19
N GLY A 83 -12.19 10.71 -5.26
CA GLY A 83 -11.55 10.74 -6.58
C GLY A 83 -10.16 11.39 -6.61
N ASP A 84 -9.85 12.28 -5.68
CA ASP A 84 -8.51 12.88 -5.55
C ASP A 84 -7.42 11.84 -5.23
N LEU A 85 -7.77 10.68 -4.64
CA LEU A 85 -6.81 9.61 -4.37
C LEU A 85 -6.30 8.94 -5.65
N TYR A 86 -7.07 8.96 -6.75
CA TYR A 86 -6.84 8.12 -7.93
C TYR A 86 -5.86 8.70 -8.94
N LYS A 87 -5.45 9.96 -8.75
CA LYS A 87 -4.58 10.65 -9.70
C LYS A 87 -3.51 11.44 -8.98
N TYR A 88 -2.26 11.10 -9.25
CA TYR A 88 -1.14 11.92 -8.79
C TYR A 88 -1.11 13.26 -9.54
N GLY A 89 -0.80 14.33 -8.82
CA GLY A 89 -0.67 15.68 -9.36
C GLY A 89 -0.71 16.72 -8.26
N HIS A 90 -0.79 17.99 -8.65
CA HIS A 90 -0.74 19.12 -7.71
C HIS A 90 -1.80 19.04 -6.59
N THR A 91 -3.03 18.61 -6.90
CA THR A 91 -4.09 18.45 -5.90
C THR A 91 -3.74 17.35 -4.89
N PHE A 92 -3.35 16.17 -5.37
CA PHE A 92 -2.91 15.05 -4.53
C PHE A 92 -1.74 15.47 -3.64
N GLU A 93 -0.69 16.07 -4.22
CA GLU A 93 0.48 16.51 -3.46
C GLU A 93 0.14 17.51 -2.36
N LYS A 94 -0.70 18.50 -2.67
CA LYS A 94 -1.05 19.56 -1.73
C LYS A 94 -1.93 19.04 -0.59
N ARG A 95 -2.88 18.16 -0.91
CA ARG A 95 -3.88 17.64 0.02
C ARG A 95 -3.34 16.51 0.89
N TYR A 96 -2.58 15.59 0.30
CA TYR A 96 -2.24 14.31 0.92
C TYR A 96 -0.80 14.18 1.38
N LEU A 97 0.14 14.91 0.79
CA LEU A 97 1.54 14.83 1.18
C LEU A 97 1.91 15.96 2.14
N SER A 98 2.62 15.61 3.21
CA SER A 98 3.11 16.63 4.14
C SER A 98 4.08 17.59 3.45
N LYS A 99 4.25 18.78 4.03
CA LYS A 99 5.28 19.73 3.58
C LYS A 99 6.69 19.14 3.73
N ALA A 100 6.92 18.36 4.78
CA ALA A 100 8.20 17.76 5.10
C ALA A 100 8.60 16.70 4.05
N LEU A 101 7.67 15.81 3.68
CA LEU A 101 7.89 14.82 2.63
C LEU A 101 8.16 15.48 1.27
N ARG A 102 7.34 16.45 0.86
CA ARG A 102 7.54 17.16 -0.42
C ARG A 102 8.88 17.88 -0.47
N ARG A 103 9.32 18.46 0.66
CA ARG A 103 10.64 19.08 0.78
C ARG A 103 11.75 18.05 0.66
N ALA A 104 11.71 16.97 1.45
CA ALA A 104 12.75 15.95 1.45
C ALA A 104 12.88 15.26 0.08
N ALA A 105 11.76 14.94 -0.57
CA ALA A 105 11.75 14.34 -1.89
C ALA A 105 12.36 15.26 -2.97
N ARG A 106 12.06 16.57 -2.92
CA ARG A 106 12.65 17.55 -3.84
C ARG A 106 14.16 17.65 -3.62
N ASP A 107 14.60 17.84 -2.38
CA ASP A 107 16.01 17.96 -2.04
C ASP A 107 16.77 16.66 -2.42
N ALA A 108 16.13 15.50 -2.30
CA ALA A 108 16.69 14.22 -2.74
C ALA A 108 16.86 14.08 -4.26
N ARG A 109 15.96 14.67 -5.06
CA ARG A 109 16.11 14.71 -6.53
C ARG A 109 17.19 15.67 -6.99
N GLU A 110 17.29 16.83 -6.34
CA GLU A 110 18.30 17.84 -6.68
C GLU A 110 19.70 17.39 -6.27
N GLY A 111 19.80 16.50 -5.27
CA GLY A 111 21.04 15.97 -4.75
C GLY A 111 21.74 16.95 -3.80
N GLY A 112 22.70 16.44 -3.03
CA GLY A 112 23.60 17.28 -2.21
C GLY A 112 23.01 17.82 -0.90
N ASN A 113 21.76 17.48 -0.54
CA ASN A 113 21.20 17.83 0.77
C ASN A 113 20.41 16.68 1.40
N GLU A 114 21.05 15.96 2.32
CA GLU A 114 20.41 14.88 3.09
C GLU A 114 19.68 15.38 4.34
N THR A 115 19.83 16.66 4.70
CA THR A 115 19.33 17.20 5.98
C THR A 115 17.82 17.02 6.10
N SER A 116 17.07 17.33 5.04
CA SER A 116 15.62 17.20 5.04
C SER A 116 15.14 15.75 5.15
N ALA A 117 15.85 14.79 4.56
CA ALA A 117 15.56 13.38 4.73
C ALA A 117 15.87 12.91 6.17
N ARG A 118 16.98 13.38 6.76
CA ARG A 118 17.34 13.10 8.16
C ARG A 118 16.40 13.73 9.18
N ASP A 119 15.85 14.90 8.86
CA ASP A 119 14.83 15.56 9.68
C ASP A 119 13.49 14.79 9.61
N LEU A 120 13.15 14.29 8.41
CA LEU A 120 11.90 13.57 8.18
C LEU A 120 11.90 12.16 8.75
N PHE A 121 13.05 11.49 8.72
CA PHE A 121 13.19 10.09 9.08
C PHE A 121 14.10 9.88 10.28
N LYS A 122 13.59 9.12 11.25
CA LYS A 122 14.37 8.56 12.35
C LYS A 122 14.76 7.12 12.05
N GLU A 123 16.05 6.83 12.01
CA GLU A 123 16.52 5.45 11.98
C GLU A 123 16.23 4.77 13.33
N VAL A 124 15.39 3.72 13.33
CA VAL A 124 15.00 2.99 14.55
C VAL A 124 15.79 1.70 14.75
N VAL A 125 16.24 1.09 13.65
CA VAL A 125 17.31 0.09 13.61
C VAL A 125 18.13 0.31 12.35
N PRO A 126 19.37 -0.22 12.29
CA PRO A 126 20.19 -0.12 11.10
C PRO A 126 19.43 -0.47 9.82
N GLY A 127 19.26 0.54 8.96
CA GLY A 127 18.54 0.43 7.70
C GLY A 127 17.00 0.45 7.79
N VAL A 128 16.40 0.73 8.95
CA VAL A 128 14.94 0.93 9.07
C VAL A 128 14.67 2.33 9.55
N PHE A 129 14.00 3.10 8.70
CA PHE A 129 13.66 4.49 8.93
C PHE A 129 12.18 4.65 9.24
N ALA A 130 11.87 5.61 10.10
CA ALA A 130 10.55 5.90 10.63
C ALA A 130 10.19 7.35 10.40
N SER A 131 8.96 7.63 9.98
CA SER A 131 8.47 9.01 9.96
C SER A 131 7.03 9.09 10.42
N GLU A 132 6.72 10.18 11.12
CA GLU A 132 5.36 10.50 11.55
C GLU A 132 4.63 11.48 10.63
N GLU A 133 5.31 11.97 9.60
CA GLU A 133 4.94 13.18 8.88
C GLU A 133 4.99 12.95 7.37
N LEU A 134 4.62 11.78 6.86
CA LEU A 134 4.63 11.54 5.41
C LEU A 134 3.33 11.98 4.75
N PHE A 135 2.21 11.60 5.35
CA PHE A 135 0.88 11.90 4.85
C PHE A 135 0.10 12.80 5.80
N THR A 136 -0.85 13.55 5.25
CA THR A 136 -1.80 14.34 6.05
C THR A 136 -2.84 13.43 6.70
N GLN A 137 -3.50 13.93 7.76
CA GLN A 137 -4.63 13.20 8.36
C GLN A 137 -5.77 12.99 7.36
N GLU A 138 -5.96 13.94 6.46
CA GLU A 138 -6.95 13.88 5.38
C GLU A 138 -6.67 12.70 4.43
N PHE A 139 -5.41 12.45 4.04
CA PHE A 139 -5.06 11.27 3.24
C PHE A 139 -5.45 9.97 3.93
N LEU A 140 -5.19 9.87 5.23
CA LEU A 140 -5.43 8.67 6.01
C LEU A 140 -6.92 8.39 6.16
N ASN A 141 -7.71 9.44 6.40
CA ASN A 141 -9.16 9.36 6.50
C ASN A 141 -9.76 8.99 5.13
N ASP A 142 -9.40 9.72 4.07
CA ASP A 142 -9.90 9.47 2.71
C ASP A 142 -9.52 8.07 2.24
N LEU A 143 -8.29 7.59 2.51
CA LEU A 143 -7.88 6.24 2.16
C LEU A 143 -8.64 5.17 2.96
N LEU A 144 -8.89 5.38 4.26
CA LEU A 144 -9.68 4.45 5.06
C LEU A 144 -11.14 4.36 4.58
N GLU A 145 -11.76 5.50 4.28
CA GLU A 145 -13.11 5.57 3.73
C GLU A 145 -13.20 4.95 2.31
N GLU A 146 -12.18 5.15 1.47
CA GLU A 146 -12.11 4.51 0.16
C GLU A 146 -11.98 2.99 0.28
N LEU A 147 -11.16 2.50 1.21
CA LEU A 147 -11.03 1.06 1.47
C LEU A 147 -12.35 0.47 1.97
N GLU A 148 -13.11 1.18 2.82
CA GLU A 148 -14.46 0.75 3.22
C GLU A 148 -15.43 0.69 2.04
N HIS A 149 -15.40 1.68 1.15
CA HIS A 149 -16.20 1.72 -0.07
C HIS A 149 -15.88 0.54 -0.99
N VAL A 150 -14.59 0.26 -1.23
CA VAL A 150 -14.10 -0.89 -2.00
C VAL A 150 -14.55 -2.20 -1.36
N GLN A 151 -14.37 -2.36 -0.05
CA GLN A 151 -14.74 -3.59 0.67
C GLN A 151 -16.25 -3.81 0.72
N GLY A 152 -17.04 -2.74 0.82
CA GLY A 152 -18.51 -2.76 0.79
C GLY A 152 -19.11 -2.90 -0.61
N SER A 153 -18.30 -2.90 -1.66
CA SER A 153 -18.77 -2.89 -3.05
C SER A 153 -19.49 -4.18 -3.47
N GLY A 154 -19.16 -5.32 -2.84
CA GLY A 154 -19.59 -6.65 -3.26
C GLY A 154 -18.88 -7.18 -4.51
N ILE A 155 -17.91 -6.43 -5.07
CA ILE A 155 -17.06 -6.93 -6.14
C ILE A 155 -16.04 -7.93 -5.54
N PRO A 156 -15.85 -9.12 -6.13
CA PRO A 156 -14.89 -10.08 -5.61
C PRO A 156 -13.46 -9.54 -5.62
N MET A 157 -12.74 -9.76 -4.53
CA MET A 157 -11.35 -9.35 -4.36
C MET A 157 -10.43 -10.56 -4.22
N ARG A 158 -9.30 -10.50 -4.92
CA ARG A 158 -8.20 -11.44 -4.73
C ARG A 158 -7.44 -11.08 -3.46
N ARG A 159 -6.89 -12.10 -2.80
CA ARG A 159 -5.91 -11.89 -1.71
C ARG A 159 -4.74 -11.00 -2.18
N PRO A 160 -4.16 -10.19 -1.29
CA PRO A 160 -3.10 -9.25 -1.68
C PRO A 160 -1.74 -9.93 -1.90
N ASN A 161 -1.46 -11.05 -1.23
CA ASN A 161 -0.21 -11.79 -1.36
C ASN A 161 -0.37 -13.26 -0.92
N GLY A 162 0.71 -14.04 -0.96
CA GLY A 162 0.69 -15.47 -0.59
C GLY A 162 0.59 -15.78 0.90
N MET A 163 0.75 -14.79 1.78
CA MET A 163 0.74 -14.96 3.24
C MET A 163 -0.50 -14.35 3.92
N ASN A 164 -1.19 -13.44 3.24
CA ASN A 164 -2.40 -12.79 3.73
C ASN A 164 -3.61 -13.21 2.88
N ARG A 165 -4.73 -13.51 3.53
CA ARG A 165 -6.02 -13.84 2.91
C ARG A 165 -6.81 -12.59 2.57
N TYR A 166 -6.67 -11.52 3.36
CA TYR A 166 -7.54 -10.35 3.30
C TYR A 166 -6.76 -9.05 3.12
N GLY A 167 -7.28 -8.18 2.26
CA GLY A 167 -6.67 -6.92 1.88
C GLY A 167 -7.12 -6.49 0.49
N VAL A 168 -6.56 -5.38 0.00
CA VAL A 168 -6.88 -4.80 -1.31
C VAL A 168 -5.58 -4.60 -2.08
N ILE A 169 -5.50 -5.11 -3.31
CA ILE A 169 -4.45 -4.73 -4.27
C ILE A 169 -4.87 -3.39 -4.86
N LEU A 170 -4.13 -2.32 -4.56
CA LEU A 170 -4.54 -0.95 -4.86
C LEU A 170 -4.63 -0.69 -6.37
N ASP A 171 -3.76 -1.32 -7.15
CA ASP A 171 -3.71 -1.17 -8.60
C ASP A 171 -4.99 -1.71 -9.24
N HIS A 172 -5.48 -2.86 -8.76
CA HIS A 172 -6.70 -3.49 -9.27
C HIS A 172 -7.95 -2.64 -9.03
N VAL A 173 -7.94 -1.77 -8.02
CA VAL A 173 -9.08 -0.88 -7.71
C VAL A 173 -8.88 0.52 -8.26
N GLY A 174 -7.87 0.74 -9.11
CA GLY A 174 -7.67 1.97 -9.89
C GLY A 174 -6.70 2.99 -9.29
N LEU A 175 -6.00 2.68 -8.20
CA LEU A 175 -5.05 3.61 -7.56
C LEU A 175 -3.65 3.61 -8.18
N GLU A 176 -3.36 2.71 -9.14
CA GLU A 176 -2.05 2.52 -9.78
C GLU A 176 -1.39 3.85 -10.17
N SER A 177 -2.11 4.73 -10.87
CA SER A 177 -1.56 6.01 -11.35
C SER A 177 -1.12 6.92 -10.20
N SER A 178 -1.86 6.94 -9.08
CA SER A 178 -1.51 7.74 -7.92
C SER A 178 -0.28 7.20 -7.18
N ILE A 179 -0.20 5.87 -7.06
CA ILE A 179 0.89 5.16 -6.42
C ILE A 179 2.16 5.31 -7.25
N GLN A 180 2.08 5.13 -8.57
CA GLN A 180 3.22 5.35 -9.47
C GLN A 180 3.78 6.76 -9.31
N GLY A 181 2.92 7.79 -9.32
CA GLY A 181 3.37 9.17 -9.14
C GLY A 181 4.01 9.40 -7.75
N LEU A 182 3.46 8.80 -6.69
CA LEU A 182 4.07 8.86 -5.36
C LEU A 182 5.45 8.17 -5.32
N VAL A 183 5.59 7.02 -5.97
CA VAL A 183 6.85 6.28 -6.05
C VAL A 183 7.90 7.10 -6.79
N GLU A 184 7.58 7.57 -8.00
CA GLU A 184 8.50 8.34 -8.84
C GLU A 184 8.90 9.68 -8.21
N ALA A 185 7.94 10.39 -7.62
CA ALA A 185 8.13 11.75 -7.13
C ALA A 185 8.48 11.81 -5.65
N SER A 186 8.50 10.72 -4.89
CA SER A 186 8.85 10.75 -3.47
C SER A 186 9.66 9.55 -3.03
N VAL A 187 9.14 8.34 -3.22
CA VAL A 187 9.77 7.13 -2.65
C VAL A 187 11.12 6.85 -3.29
N ARG A 188 11.22 6.79 -4.61
CA ARG A 188 12.45 6.45 -5.32
C ARG A 188 13.58 7.45 -5.03
N PRO A 189 13.40 8.79 -5.12
CA PRO A 189 14.46 9.74 -4.76
C PRO A 189 14.96 9.59 -3.32
N LEU A 190 14.04 9.41 -2.36
CA LEU A 190 14.40 9.22 -0.95
C LEU A 190 15.10 7.87 -0.73
N ALA A 191 14.65 6.82 -1.41
CA ALA A 191 15.25 5.50 -1.35
C ALA A 191 16.70 5.50 -1.90
N SER A 192 16.94 6.10 -3.08
CA SER A 192 18.28 6.24 -3.65
C SER A 192 19.21 7.04 -2.74
N MET A 193 18.70 8.05 -2.03
CA MET A 193 19.47 8.83 -1.06
C MET A 193 19.78 8.04 0.22
N LEU A 194 18.81 7.33 0.78
CA LEU A 194 18.94 6.61 2.05
C LEU A 194 19.69 5.28 1.90
N PHE A 195 19.62 4.66 0.73
CA PHE A 195 20.20 3.36 0.42
C PHE A 195 20.98 3.39 -0.92
N PRO A 196 22.00 4.25 -1.06
CA PRO A 196 22.72 4.42 -2.32
C PRO A 196 23.46 3.14 -2.75
N GLU A 197 23.69 2.20 -1.84
CA GLU A 197 24.28 0.90 -2.13
C GLU A 197 23.28 -0.15 -2.64
N LEU A 198 21.97 0.13 -2.55
CA LEU A 198 20.89 -0.79 -2.90
C LEU A 198 20.03 -0.27 -4.05
N VAL A 199 19.85 1.05 -4.15
CA VAL A 199 18.93 1.69 -5.10
C VAL A 199 19.70 2.65 -6.00
N GLY A 200 19.94 2.21 -7.23
CA GLY A 200 20.48 3.02 -8.30
C GLY A 200 19.45 4.03 -8.86
N VAL A 201 19.90 4.76 -9.88
CA VAL A 201 19.09 5.81 -10.54
C VAL A 201 17.94 5.22 -11.37
N GLU A 202 18.11 3.99 -11.86
CA GLU A 202 17.14 3.24 -12.69
C GLU A 202 16.50 2.07 -11.92
N ASP A 203 16.67 2.02 -10.59
CA ASP A 203 16.04 1.01 -9.74
C ASP A 203 14.72 1.52 -9.16
N ALA A 204 13.87 0.59 -8.70
CA ALA A 204 12.57 0.87 -8.08
C ALA A 204 11.55 1.58 -9.02
N ASP A 205 11.54 1.17 -10.29
CA ASP A 205 10.58 1.64 -11.31
C ASP A 205 9.25 0.90 -11.29
N GLU A 206 9.23 -0.30 -10.69
CA GLU A 206 8.02 -1.10 -10.48
C GLU A 206 7.57 -1.01 -9.03
N HIS A 207 6.26 -1.09 -8.81
CA HIS A 207 5.66 -1.15 -7.49
C HIS A 207 4.60 -2.24 -7.44
N PHE A 208 4.32 -2.71 -6.22
CA PHE A 208 3.19 -3.59 -5.95
C PHE A 208 2.55 -3.13 -4.64
N ALA A 209 1.47 -2.37 -4.75
CA ALA A 209 0.84 -1.73 -3.61
C ALA A 209 -0.42 -2.47 -3.17
N PHE A 210 -0.45 -2.84 -1.89
CA PHE A 210 -1.59 -3.53 -1.31
C PHE A 210 -1.78 -3.17 0.15
N THR A 211 -3.01 -3.35 0.64
CA THR A 211 -3.31 -3.35 2.07
C THR A 211 -3.38 -4.77 2.61
N VAL A 212 -3.15 -4.90 3.91
CA VAL A 212 -3.37 -6.14 4.65
C VAL A 212 -4.37 -5.87 5.76
N GLN A 213 -5.37 -6.72 5.87
CA GLN A 213 -6.34 -6.67 6.95
C GLN A 213 -6.01 -7.74 8.00
N TYR A 214 -5.64 -7.29 9.19
CA TYR A 214 -5.54 -8.13 10.36
C TYR A 214 -6.82 -8.05 11.19
N ASP A 215 -7.37 -9.21 11.56
CA ASP A 215 -8.54 -9.33 12.41
C ASP A 215 -8.48 -10.64 13.20
N THR A 216 -9.09 -10.64 14.38
CA THR A 216 -9.24 -11.80 15.27
C THR A 216 -9.94 -13.00 14.62
N ALA A 217 -10.83 -12.78 13.65
CA ALA A 217 -11.48 -13.84 12.87
C ALA A 217 -10.73 -14.18 11.57
N GLY A 218 -9.74 -13.38 11.18
CA GLY A 218 -9.03 -13.47 9.91
C GLY A 218 -7.54 -13.80 10.10
N ASP A 219 -6.68 -13.01 9.47
CA ASP A 219 -5.24 -13.10 9.65
C ASP A 219 -4.84 -12.38 10.94
N THR A 220 -4.07 -13.03 11.79
CA THR A 220 -3.63 -12.47 13.08
C THR A 220 -2.12 -12.29 13.17
N GLU A 221 -1.36 -12.97 12.30
CA GLU A 221 0.09 -12.94 12.28
C GLU A 221 0.62 -13.09 10.86
N LEU A 222 1.89 -12.73 10.69
CA LEU A 222 2.62 -12.88 9.44
C LEU A 222 3.91 -13.65 9.73
N ALA A 223 4.13 -14.73 8.99
CA ALA A 223 5.33 -15.56 9.16
C ALA A 223 6.60 -14.74 8.87
N LYS A 224 7.73 -15.15 9.45
CA LYS A 224 9.02 -14.51 9.14
C LYS A 224 9.36 -14.71 7.66
N HIS A 225 9.60 -13.62 6.94
CA HIS A 225 9.97 -13.61 5.53
C HIS A 225 10.87 -12.41 5.23
N GLY A 226 11.33 -12.33 3.98
CA GLY A 226 11.85 -11.10 3.38
C GLY A 226 10.92 -10.69 2.25
N ASP A 227 10.80 -9.38 2.04
CA ASP A 227 9.96 -8.84 0.97
C ASP A 227 10.65 -8.96 -0.40
N ALA A 228 9.84 -9.18 -1.44
CA ALA A 228 10.29 -9.21 -2.83
C ALA A 228 10.39 -7.78 -3.40
N SER A 229 11.17 -6.92 -2.74
CA SER A 229 11.36 -5.52 -3.11
C SER A 229 12.74 -5.03 -2.69
N VAL A 230 13.29 -4.06 -3.42
CA VAL A 230 14.54 -3.38 -3.04
C VAL A 230 14.34 -2.51 -1.80
N VAL A 231 13.16 -1.90 -1.70
CA VAL A 231 12.72 -1.05 -0.60
C VAL A 231 11.23 -1.27 -0.37
N THR A 232 10.83 -1.39 0.90
CA THR A 232 9.43 -1.56 1.30
C THR A 232 8.96 -0.38 2.13
N LEU A 233 7.82 0.22 1.75
CA LEU A 233 7.16 1.30 2.47
C LEU A 233 5.92 0.76 3.20
N ASN A 234 5.91 0.78 4.55
CA ASN A 234 4.83 0.22 5.36
C ASN A 234 4.00 1.28 6.10
N LEU A 235 2.77 1.53 5.65
CA LEU A 235 1.84 2.48 6.25
C LEU A 235 0.86 1.81 7.22
N CYS A 236 0.90 2.26 8.47
CA CYS A 236 -0.10 1.88 9.45
C CYS A 236 -1.41 2.62 9.18
N LEU A 237 -2.48 1.87 8.91
CA LEU A 237 -3.85 2.36 8.74
C LEU A 237 -4.73 1.83 9.87
N GLY A 238 -4.30 2.04 11.12
CA GLY A 238 -5.04 1.62 12.30
C GLY A 238 -6.40 2.31 12.38
N ARG A 239 -7.47 1.53 12.53
CA ARG A 239 -8.86 2.02 12.70
C ARG A 239 -9.12 2.45 14.15
N PRO A 240 -10.17 3.26 14.41
CA PRO A 240 -10.60 3.56 15.77
C PRO A 240 -10.76 2.30 16.62
N GLY A 241 -10.22 2.31 17.84
CA GLY A 241 -10.23 1.15 18.75
C GLY A 241 -9.11 0.12 18.53
N TRP A 242 -8.31 0.24 17.47
CA TRP A 242 -7.13 -0.61 17.30
C TRP A 242 -6.03 -0.25 18.30
N THR A 243 -5.66 -1.22 19.14
CA THR A 243 -4.68 -1.02 20.22
C THR A 243 -3.22 -1.13 19.78
N GLY A 244 -3.00 -1.53 18.52
CA GLY A 244 -1.68 -1.60 17.91
C GLY A 244 -1.24 -2.99 17.44
N GLY A 245 -0.05 -3.01 16.87
CA GLY A 245 0.63 -4.22 16.38
C GLY A 245 2.13 -4.15 16.62
N TYR A 246 2.85 -5.21 16.24
CA TYR A 246 4.30 -5.27 16.37
C TYR A 246 4.93 -5.67 15.04
N LEU A 247 5.90 -4.88 14.59
CA LEU A 247 6.82 -5.28 13.53
C LEU A 247 8.13 -5.75 14.18
N ARG A 248 8.66 -6.89 13.73
CA ARG A 248 9.89 -7.48 14.29
C ARG A 248 10.91 -7.66 13.19
N PHE A 249 12.04 -6.99 13.33
CA PHE A 249 13.17 -7.13 12.41
C PHE A 249 14.17 -8.15 12.95
N PHE A 250 14.65 -9.03 12.06
CA PHE A 250 15.59 -10.10 12.40
C PHE A 250 16.85 -9.98 11.54
N GLU A 251 18.02 -10.10 12.17
CA GLU A 251 19.28 -10.21 11.43
C GLU A 251 19.35 -11.50 10.62
N ARG A 252 20.04 -11.44 9.47
CA ARG A 252 20.24 -12.58 8.57
C ARG A 252 21.09 -13.64 9.27
N GLY A 253 20.54 -14.84 9.47
CA GLY A 253 21.25 -16.00 10.03
C GLY A 253 21.47 -15.99 11.56
N GLY A 254 20.99 -14.97 12.29
CA GLY A 254 21.17 -14.86 13.75
C GLY A 254 20.06 -15.55 14.58
N SER A 255 20.39 -15.93 15.82
CA SER A 255 19.50 -16.55 16.82
C SER A 255 18.51 -15.60 17.51
N GLY A 256 18.23 -14.42 16.93
CA GLY A 256 17.05 -13.63 17.29
C GLY A 256 17.24 -12.52 18.31
N ARG A 257 17.85 -11.40 17.88
CA ARG A 257 17.48 -10.10 18.43
C ARG A 257 16.39 -9.51 17.55
N ALA A 258 15.13 -9.72 17.95
CA ALA A 258 14.01 -9.04 17.33
C ALA A 258 13.99 -7.59 17.84
N LEU A 259 14.23 -6.61 16.97
CA LEU A 259 13.83 -5.26 17.35
C LEU A 259 12.33 -5.14 17.10
N GLY A 260 11.60 -5.09 18.20
CA GLY A 260 10.16 -4.89 18.20
C GLY A 260 9.86 -3.42 18.06
N LEU A 261 9.12 -3.08 17.03
CA LEU A 261 8.55 -1.78 16.85
C LEU A 261 7.05 -1.86 17.14
N SER A 262 6.59 -1.08 18.11
CA SER A 262 5.16 -0.99 18.43
C SER A 262 4.51 0.00 17.48
N LEU A 263 3.53 -0.49 16.71
CA LEU A 263 2.65 0.34 15.91
C LEU A 263 1.48 0.73 16.81
N LYS A 264 1.39 1.99 17.24
CA LYS A 264 0.28 2.51 18.05
C LYS A 264 -0.27 3.80 17.44
N GLY A 265 -1.57 4.04 17.59
CA GLY A 265 -2.12 5.39 17.54
C GLY A 265 -2.27 6.03 16.15
N CYS A 266 -2.54 5.27 15.10
CA CYS A 266 -2.81 5.83 13.75
C CYS A 266 -4.10 6.71 13.68
N PHE A 267 -4.85 6.83 14.79
CA PHE A 267 -6.06 7.66 14.95
C PHE A 267 -5.98 8.64 16.15
N ALA A 268 -4.88 8.68 16.91
CA ALA A 268 -4.87 9.31 18.24
C ALA A 268 -4.81 10.85 18.23
N GLN A 269 -4.46 11.49 17.11
CA GLN A 269 -4.34 12.96 17.06
C GLN A 269 -5.67 13.70 17.00
N GLU A 270 -6.75 13.10 16.50
CA GLU A 270 -8.05 13.81 16.43
C GLU A 270 -8.67 14.02 17.81
N GLN A 271 -8.48 13.08 18.74
CA GLN A 271 -8.96 13.22 20.13
C GLN A 271 -8.12 14.23 20.92
N GLN A 272 -6.78 14.23 20.76
CA GLN A 272 -5.93 15.23 21.41
C GLN A 272 -6.11 16.63 20.80
N GLY A 273 -6.25 16.76 19.48
CA GLY A 273 -6.48 18.05 18.82
C GLY A 273 -7.84 18.67 19.15
N GLN A 274 -8.89 17.85 19.30
CA GLN A 274 -10.20 18.31 19.77
C GLN A 274 -10.19 18.66 21.26
N GLN A 275 -9.44 17.92 22.10
CA GLN A 275 -9.24 18.27 23.51
C GLN A 275 -8.45 19.58 23.67
N GLU A 276 -7.34 19.75 22.96
CA GLU A 276 -6.53 20.97 23.02
C GLU A 276 -7.29 22.19 22.46
N GLN A 277 -8.11 22.04 21.42
CA GLN A 277 -8.99 23.11 20.94
C GLN A 277 -10.10 23.44 21.95
N GLN A 278 -10.72 22.44 22.59
CA GLN A 278 -11.73 22.68 23.63
C GLN A 278 -11.14 23.31 24.91
N GLU A 279 -9.92 22.92 25.30
CA GLU A 279 -9.20 23.52 26.44
C GLU A 279 -8.79 24.97 26.13
N GLN A 280 -8.30 25.26 24.92
CA GLN A 280 -7.97 26.62 24.49
C GLN A 280 -9.21 27.52 24.35
N GLU A 281 -10.35 26.97 23.91
CA GLU A 281 -11.63 27.70 23.86
C GLU A 281 -12.21 27.97 25.26
N GLN A 282 -11.97 27.09 26.23
CA GLN A 282 -12.36 27.29 27.63
C GLN A 282 -11.45 28.30 28.35
N GLU A 283 -10.15 28.32 28.05
CA GLU A 283 -9.21 29.32 28.60
C GLU A 283 -9.45 30.73 28.03
N GLN A 284 -9.97 30.86 26.80
CA GLN A 284 -10.35 32.16 26.22
C GLN A 284 -11.71 32.69 26.71
N GLN A 285 -12.47 31.87 27.44
CA GLN A 285 -13.78 32.23 28.02
C GLN A 285 -13.72 32.52 29.53
N GLN A 286 -12.52 32.51 30.15
CA GLN A 286 -12.26 32.92 31.54
C GLN A 286 -11.48 34.24 31.59
#